data_AF-A0A956J6T9-F1
#
_entry.id   AF-A0A956J6T9-F1
#
_cell.length_a   1.000
_cell.length_b   1.000
_cell.length_c   1.000
_cell.angle_alpha   90.00
_cell.angle_beta   90.00
_cell.angle_gamma   90.00
#
_symmetry.space_group_name_H-M   'P 1'
#
loop_
_entity.id
_entity.type
_entity.pdbx_description
1 polymer ?
#
loop_
_entity_poly.entity_id
_entity_poly.type
_entity_poly.pdbx_seq_one_letter_code
_entity_poly.pdbx_strand_id
1 'polypeptide(L)'
;FYLAPRTWKFAAWKERYLDHPLVGRLAEALIWRFRVGKNVSKGLWDGRQFVDAKGKPLRPAAGAEVELWHPLGEKQPEVATWRRLLLERELTQPFKQAHREVYVLTEAERRTGTYSNRFAAHILRQHQLNALATSRGWKAPLRLMVDDAYPPVHRELPAANLRAEYWVDGSGEGDGELASSGAFLRVATDQVRFYRLAAAENEAHAYHAGYRSTGRNTPANRPVRLDRVPPLVLSEILRDVDLFVGVASVGNDPTWFDGGPDGRFIEYWQRYSFGELTATAQTRKALLEVLVPKLKIASVCSFLDRFLVVKGQLRTYKIHLGSGNILMEPNEQYLCIVPQQTAKAP
;
A
#
# COMPACT_ATOMS: atom_id res chain seq x y z
N PHE A 1 -13.20 2.77 -2.75
CA PHE A 1 -14.34 2.75 -1.82
C PHE A 1 -14.17 3.77 -0.69
N TYR A 2 -13.10 3.75 0.13
CA TYR A 2 -12.90 4.79 1.16
C TYR A 2 -12.69 6.22 0.62
N LEU A 3 -12.19 6.37 -0.60
CA LEU A 3 -11.99 7.68 -1.26
C LEU A 3 -13.30 8.36 -1.72
N ALA A 4 -14.43 7.67 -1.62
CA ALA A 4 -15.77 8.21 -1.85
C ALA A 4 -16.67 7.69 -0.72
N PRO A 5 -16.51 8.21 0.51
CA PRO A 5 -17.22 7.71 1.68
C PRO A 5 -18.73 7.82 1.46
N ARG A 6 -19.44 6.78 1.86
CA ARG A 6 -20.90 6.71 1.78
C ARG A 6 -21.47 6.48 3.17
N THR A 7 -22.58 7.14 3.42
CA THR A 7 -23.33 7.03 4.66
C THR A 7 -24.76 6.64 4.30
N TRP A 8 -25.33 5.70 5.06
CA TRP A 8 -26.68 5.19 4.83
C TRP A 8 -27.49 5.25 6.12
N LYS A 9 -28.82 5.36 6.03
CA LYS A 9 -29.70 5.09 7.18
C LYS A 9 -29.69 3.59 7.47
N PHE A 10 -29.69 3.21 8.75
CA PHE A 10 -29.56 1.81 9.18
C PHE A 10 -30.56 0.86 8.53
N ALA A 11 -31.84 1.24 8.47
CA ALA A 11 -32.87 0.41 7.85
C ALA A 11 -32.57 0.11 6.37
N ALA A 12 -32.26 1.15 5.57
CA ALA A 12 -31.95 1.00 4.15
C ALA A 12 -30.63 0.24 3.91
N TRP A 13 -29.63 0.43 4.78
CA TRP A 13 -28.39 -0.34 4.72
C TRP A 13 -28.63 -1.82 5.03
N LYS A 14 -29.41 -2.13 6.07
CA LYS A 14 -29.71 -3.50 6.48
C LYS A 14 -30.39 -4.26 5.35
N GLU A 15 -31.45 -3.67 4.77
CA GLU A 15 -32.19 -4.25 3.65
C GLU A 15 -31.30 -4.51 2.42
N ARG A 16 -30.48 -3.53 2.03
CA ARG A 16 -29.73 -3.58 0.76
C ARG A 16 -28.39 -4.31 0.84
N TYR A 17 -27.79 -4.39 2.02
CA TYR A 17 -26.48 -5.00 2.23
C TYR A 17 -26.58 -6.24 3.10
N LEU A 18 -26.97 -6.09 4.38
CA LEU A 18 -26.90 -7.20 5.33
C LEU A 18 -27.86 -8.35 4.97
N ASP A 19 -29.10 -8.02 4.63
CA ASP A 19 -30.16 -9.00 4.34
C ASP A 19 -30.11 -9.48 2.88
N HIS A 20 -29.24 -8.91 2.07
CA HIS A 20 -29.13 -9.26 0.66
C HIS A 20 -28.47 -10.65 0.52
N PRO A 21 -29.05 -11.61 -0.24
CA PRO A 21 -28.55 -12.99 -0.29
C PRO A 21 -27.07 -13.15 -0.67
N LEU A 22 -26.58 -12.34 -1.64
CA LEU A 22 -25.19 -12.34 -2.07
C LEU A 22 -24.32 -11.34 -1.29
N VAL A 23 -24.69 -10.06 -1.32
CA VAL A 23 -23.92 -8.95 -0.72
C VAL A 23 -23.83 -9.08 0.80
N GLY A 24 -24.81 -9.71 1.44
CA GLY A 24 -24.85 -10.00 2.87
C GLY A 24 -23.59 -10.69 3.33
N ARG A 25 -23.13 -11.73 2.62
CA ARG A 25 -21.89 -12.46 2.98
C ARG A 25 -20.66 -11.56 3.05
N LEU A 26 -20.58 -10.55 2.17
CA LEU A 26 -19.52 -9.56 2.21
C LEU A 26 -19.73 -8.58 3.37
N ALA A 27 -20.95 -8.14 3.61
CA ALA A 27 -21.29 -7.22 4.69
C ALA A 27 -21.08 -7.84 6.08
N GLU A 28 -21.35 -9.14 6.25
CA GLU A 28 -21.16 -9.90 7.48
C GLU A 28 -19.68 -9.95 7.90
N ALA A 29 -18.77 -10.03 6.93
CA ALA A 29 -17.32 -10.08 7.14
C ALA A 29 -16.68 -8.70 7.42
N LEU A 30 -17.47 -7.63 7.40
CA LEU A 30 -17.00 -6.26 7.53
C LEU A 30 -17.38 -5.64 8.88
N ILE A 31 -16.49 -4.81 9.38
CA ILE A 31 -16.73 -3.97 10.54
C ILE A 31 -17.46 -2.70 10.06
N TRP A 32 -18.53 -2.33 10.74
CA TRP A 32 -19.36 -1.18 10.43
C TRP A 32 -19.34 -0.18 11.58
N ARG A 33 -19.43 1.09 11.25
CA ARG A 33 -19.57 2.20 12.19
C ARG A 33 -21.03 2.65 12.18
N PHE A 34 -21.64 2.72 13.35
CA PHE A 34 -23.00 3.20 13.56
C PHE A 34 -22.96 4.52 14.32
N ARG A 35 -23.52 5.60 13.76
CA ARG A 35 -23.51 6.94 14.34
C ARG A 35 -24.92 7.43 14.67
N VAL A 36 -25.10 7.96 15.87
CA VAL A 36 -26.29 8.71 16.30
C VAL A 36 -25.82 10.00 16.97
N GLY A 37 -25.95 11.13 16.29
CA GLY A 37 -25.36 12.39 16.76
C GLY A 37 -23.85 12.25 16.96
N LYS A 38 -23.36 12.49 18.19
CA LYS A 38 -21.95 12.32 18.55
C LYS A 38 -21.58 10.89 18.96
N ASN A 39 -22.56 10.04 19.24
CA ASN A 39 -22.32 8.68 19.70
C ASN A 39 -22.00 7.78 18.52
N VAL A 40 -20.93 7.01 18.67
CA VAL A 40 -20.42 6.11 17.64
C VAL A 40 -20.20 4.75 18.27
N SER A 41 -20.83 3.72 17.71
CA SER A 41 -20.53 2.33 17.98
C SER A 41 -19.97 1.65 16.74
N LYS A 42 -19.26 0.54 16.93
CA LYS A 42 -18.63 -0.22 15.85
C LYS A 42 -18.98 -1.69 16.03
N GLY A 43 -19.44 -2.33 14.97
CA GLY A 43 -19.97 -3.68 15.05
C GLY A 43 -19.57 -4.56 13.89
N LEU A 44 -19.41 -5.84 14.16
CA LEU A 44 -19.26 -6.92 13.20
C LEU A 44 -20.45 -7.88 13.37
N TRP A 45 -20.98 -8.42 12.28
CA TRP A 45 -22.06 -9.40 12.36
C TRP A 45 -21.49 -10.76 12.79
N ASP A 46 -22.16 -11.45 13.72
CA ASP A 46 -21.75 -12.78 14.19
C ASP A 46 -22.59 -13.95 13.62
N GLY A 47 -23.46 -13.66 12.65
CA GLY A 47 -24.45 -14.60 12.11
C GLY A 47 -25.84 -14.44 12.72
N ARG A 48 -25.96 -13.74 13.86
CA ARG A 48 -27.24 -13.52 14.55
C ARG A 48 -27.47 -12.06 14.94
N GLN A 49 -26.42 -11.36 15.37
CA GLN A 49 -26.48 -9.97 15.82
C GLN A 49 -25.15 -9.26 15.58
N PHE A 50 -25.12 -7.94 15.79
CA PHE A 50 -23.85 -7.23 15.85
C PHE A 50 -23.16 -7.48 17.18
N VAL A 51 -21.83 -7.55 17.14
CA VAL A 51 -20.97 -7.55 18.31
C VAL A 51 -19.92 -6.46 18.21
N ASP A 52 -19.50 -5.92 19.36
CA ASP A 52 -18.35 -5.03 19.44
C ASP A 52 -17.01 -5.78 19.29
N ALA A 53 -15.90 -5.05 19.36
CA ALA A 53 -14.55 -5.63 19.24
C ALA A 53 -14.27 -6.73 20.29
N LYS A 54 -14.94 -6.68 21.45
CA LYS A 54 -14.80 -7.65 22.55
C LYS A 54 -15.80 -8.82 22.43
N GLY A 55 -16.55 -8.90 21.33
CA GLY A 55 -17.57 -9.91 21.13
C GLY A 55 -18.86 -9.67 21.92
N LYS A 56 -19.04 -8.50 22.54
CA LYS A 56 -20.26 -8.20 23.31
C LYS A 56 -21.39 -7.79 22.36
N PRO A 57 -22.63 -8.24 22.61
CA PRO A 57 -23.78 -7.85 21.80
C PRO A 57 -23.92 -6.34 21.66
N LEU A 58 -24.10 -5.88 20.43
CA LEU A 58 -24.34 -4.50 20.05
C LEU A 58 -25.67 -4.42 19.30
N ARG A 59 -26.52 -3.48 19.70
CA ARG A 59 -27.77 -3.17 18.97
C ARG A 59 -27.65 -1.77 18.39
N PRO A 60 -27.43 -1.63 17.07
CA PRO A 60 -27.49 -0.32 16.42
C PRO A 60 -28.88 0.30 16.63
N ALA A 61 -28.92 1.60 16.92
CA ALA A 61 -30.19 2.32 17.01
C ALA A 61 -30.86 2.38 15.63
N ALA A 62 -32.19 2.37 15.58
CA ALA A 62 -32.95 2.41 14.32
C ALA A 62 -32.64 3.66 13.47
N GLY A 63 -32.39 4.80 14.12
CA GLY A 63 -32.01 6.06 13.48
C GLY A 63 -30.51 6.21 13.19
N ALA A 64 -29.70 5.16 13.38
CA ALA A 64 -28.26 5.25 13.17
C ALA A 64 -27.91 5.41 11.69
N GLU A 65 -26.84 6.18 11.47
CA GLU A 65 -26.15 6.23 10.20
C GLU A 65 -25.06 5.16 10.16
N VAL A 66 -24.99 4.43 9.06
CA VAL A 66 -24.03 3.35 8.84
C VAL A 66 -22.95 3.83 7.90
N GLU A 67 -21.71 3.57 8.27
CA GLU A 67 -20.53 3.80 7.45
C GLU A 67 -19.61 2.59 7.55
N LEU A 68 -18.83 2.36 6.51
CA LEU A 68 -17.80 1.34 6.57
C LEU A 68 -16.69 1.79 7.54
N TRP A 69 -16.33 0.93 8.50
CA TRP A 69 -15.30 1.27 9.47
C TRP A 69 -13.91 1.33 8.81
N HIS A 70 -13.04 2.22 9.30
CA HIS A 70 -11.66 2.37 8.85
C HIS A 70 -10.74 2.51 10.08
N PRO A 71 -9.53 1.91 10.09
CA PRO A 71 -8.63 1.98 11.26
C PRO A 71 -7.99 3.36 11.49
N LEU A 72 -7.99 4.23 10.48
CA LEU A 72 -7.52 5.62 10.61
C LEU A 72 -8.33 6.37 11.67
N GLY A 73 -7.63 6.98 12.62
CA GLY A 73 -8.22 7.71 13.74
C GLY A 73 -8.63 6.81 14.91
N GLU A 74 -8.44 5.49 14.80
CA GLU A 74 -8.73 4.54 15.85
C GLU A 74 -7.51 4.29 16.74
N LYS A 75 -7.77 3.95 18.00
CA LYS A 75 -6.69 3.63 18.95
C LYS A 75 -6.09 2.27 18.61
N GLN A 76 -4.76 2.15 18.64
CA GLN A 76 -4.06 0.90 18.35
C GLN A 76 -4.57 -0.31 19.15
N PRO A 77 -4.85 -0.22 20.47
CA PRO A 77 -5.40 -1.36 21.22
C PRO A 77 -6.78 -1.82 20.72
N GLU A 78 -7.61 -0.90 20.21
CA GLU A 78 -8.92 -1.24 19.68
C GLU A 78 -8.78 -1.97 18.34
N VAL A 79 -7.93 -1.48 17.43
CA VAL A 79 -7.63 -2.14 16.16
C VAL A 79 -7.05 -3.54 16.40
N ALA A 80 -6.15 -3.70 17.37
CA ALA A 80 -5.61 -5.00 17.75
C ALA A 80 -6.70 -5.96 18.27
N THR A 81 -7.67 -5.44 19.02
CA THR A 81 -8.82 -6.23 19.50
C THR A 81 -9.69 -6.71 18.33
N TRP A 82 -9.98 -5.85 17.34
CA TRP A 82 -10.67 -6.25 16.11
C TRP A 82 -9.91 -7.34 15.34
N ARG A 83 -8.59 -7.18 15.15
CA ARG A 83 -7.75 -8.17 14.47
C ARG A 83 -7.80 -9.53 15.19
N ARG A 84 -7.75 -9.53 16.52
CA ARG A 84 -7.86 -10.74 17.32
C ARG A 84 -9.22 -11.42 17.15
N LEU A 85 -10.31 -10.66 17.22
CA LEU A 85 -11.66 -11.19 17.03
C LEU A 85 -11.83 -11.83 15.64
N LEU A 86 -11.31 -11.20 14.59
CA LEU A 86 -11.34 -11.76 13.24
C LEU A 86 -10.55 -13.07 13.14
N LEU A 87 -9.38 -13.13 13.77
CA LEU A 87 -8.55 -14.35 13.80
C LEU A 87 -9.24 -15.48 14.57
N GLU A 88 -9.78 -15.20 15.76
CA GLU A 88 -10.50 -16.18 16.59
C GLU A 88 -11.73 -16.75 15.90
N ARG A 89 -12.35 -15.98 15.00
CA ARG A 89 -13.51 -16.39 14.20
C ARG A 89 -13.16 -16.94 12.82
N GLU A 90 -11.87 -17.04 12.50
CA GLU A 90 -11.37 -17.45 11.17
C GLU A 90 -12.00 -16.64 10.02
N LEU A 91 -12.33 -15.37 10.30
CA LEU A 91 -13.08 -14.51 9.40
C LEU A 91 -12.14 -13.75 8.46
N THR A 92 -12.15 -14.11 7.18
CA THR A 92 -11.41 -13.40 6.14
C THR A 92 -12.24 -12.24 5.60
N GLN A 93 -11.73 -11.02 5.76
CA GLN A 93 -12.39 -9.83 5.23
C GLN A 93 -12.20 -9.74 3.70
N PRO A 94 -13.21 -9.30 2.93
CA PRO A 94 -13.13 -9.22 1.46
C PRO A 94 -12.07 -8.22 0.96
N PHE A 95 -11.64 -7.31 1.82
CA PHE A 95 -10.46 -6.47 1.63
C PHE A 95 -9.85 -6.16 2.99
N LYS A 96 -8.57 -5.73 3.00
CA LYS A 96 -7.92 -5.27 4.23
C LYS A 96 -8.67 -4.09 4.84
N GLN A 97 -9.34 -4.35 5.97
CA GLN A 97 -9.99 -3.35 6.81
C GLN A 97 -9.31 -3.28 8.18
N ALA A 98 -9.40 -4.30 9.03
CA ALA A 98 -8.70 -4.29 10.34
C ALA A 98 -7.17 -4.37 10.19
N HIS A 99 -6.71 -5.11 9.19
CA HIS A 99 -5.30 -5.23 8.81
C HIS A 99 -4.89 -4.21 7.74
N ARG A 100 -5.65 -3.11 7.62
CA ARG A 100 -5.33 -2.06 6.66
C ARG A 100 -4.21 -1.17 7.19
N GLU A 101 -3.24 -0.92 6.33
CA GLU A 101 -2.13 -0.01 6.57
C GLU A 101 -2.64 1.43 6.67
N VAL A 102 -2.13 2.19 7.63
CA VAL A 102 -2.51 3.59 7.88
C VAL A 102 -1.29 4.48 7.78
N TYR A 103 -1.36 5.51 6.93
CA TYR A 103 -0.28 6.48 6.74
C TYR A 103 -0.72 7.82 7.31
N VAL A 104 -0.15 8.17 8.46
CA VAL A 104 -0.34 9.48 9.08
C VAL A 104 0.71 10.45 8.57
N LEU A 105 0.35 11.72 8.49
CA LEU A 105 1.28 12.80 8.13
C LEU A 105 2.42 12.88 9.15
N THR A 106 3.65 12.79 8.68
CA THR A 106 4.87 12.83 9.48
C THR A 106 5.44 14.24 9.61
N GLU A 107 6.35 14.47 10.56
CA GLU A 107 7.03 15.76 10.70
C GLU A 107 7.92 16.08 9.48
N ALA A 108 8.57 15.07 8.89
CA ALA A 108 9.35 15.25 7.67
C ALA A 108 8.50 15.80 6.52
N GLU A 109 7.26 15.33 6.39
CA GLU A 109 6.31 15.80 5.37
C GLU A 109 5.68 17.15 5.72
N ARG A 110 5.58 17.51 7.01
CA ARG A 110 5.21 18.87 7.42
C ARG A 110 6.29 19.87 7.00
N ARG A 111 7.56 19.49 7.09
CA ARG A 111 8.71 20.30 6.67
C ARG A 111 8.81 20.46 5.15
N THR A 112 8.64 19.38 4.37
CA THR A 112 8.59 19.49 2.89
C THR A 112 7.35 20.22 2.41
N GLY A 113 6.25 20.14 3.18
CA GLY A 113 5.04 20.94 3.00
C GLY A 113 4.13 20.41 1.90
N THR A 114 4.61 20.29 0.66
CA THR A 114 3.78 20.06 -0.53
C THR A 114 4.02 18.72 -1.23
N TYR A 115 4.95 17.90 -0.73
CA TYR A 115 5.28 16.61 -1.31
C TYR A 115 5.78 15.61 -0.28
N SER A 116 5.56 14.32 -0.54
CA SER A 116 6.10 13.22 0.26
C SER A 116 7.21 12.50 -0.51
N ASN A 117 8.35 12.31 0.15
CA ASN A 117 9.50 11.52 -0.35
C ASN A 117 9.48 10.07 0.16
N ARG A 118 8.41 9.62 0.83
CA ARG A 118 8.36 8.27 1.43
C ARG A 118 8.60 7.13 0.45
N PHE A 119 8.31 7.38 -0.83
CA PHE A 119 8.37 6.40 -1.91
C PHE A 119 9.25 6.88 -3.07
N ALA A 120 10.13 7.85 -2.81
CA ALA A 120 11.10 8.32 -3.79
C ALA A 120 12.32 7.38 -3.85
N ALA A 121 13.06 7.44 -4.96
CA ALA A 121 14.28 6.68 -5.20
C ALA A 121 14.11 5.15 -5.17
N HIS A 122 12.99 4.65 -5.71
CA HIS A 122 12.79 3.24 -6.05
C HIS A 122 12.86 3.01 -7.56
N ILE A 123 13.38 1.85 -7.96
CA ILE A 123 13.37 1.41 -9.36
C ILE A 123 12.24 0.39 -9.52
N LEU A 124 11.24 0.73 -10.33
CA LEU A 124 10.06 -0.10 -10.55
C LEU A 124 10.02 -0.65 -11.97
N ARG A 125 9.53 -1.88 -12.14
CA ARG A 125 9.15 -2.45 -13.43
C ARG A 125 7.95 -1.68 -13.98
N GLN A 126 8.13 -0.97 -15.08
CA GLN A 126 7.16 0.00 -15.59
C GLN A 126 5.80 -0.64 -15.95
N HIS A 127 5.80 -1.74 -16.69
CA HIS A 127 4.56 -2.39 -17.11
C HIS A 127 3.76 -2.94 -15.92
N GLN A 128 4.46 -3.41 -14.88
CA GLN A 128 3.82 -3.88 -13.65
C GLN A 128 3.22 -2.72 -12.84
N LEU A 129 3.93 -1.59 -12.75
CA LEU A 129 3.39 -0.35 -12.19
C LEU A 129 2.13 0.08 -12.93
N ASN A 130 2.17 0.15 -14.27
CA ASN A 130 1.04 0.53 -15.10
C ASN A 130 -0.20 -0.34 -14.85
N ALA A 131 -0.06 -1.67 -14.90
CA ALA A 131 -1.17 -2.59 -14.71
C ALA A 131 -1.77 -2.47 -13.30
N LEU A 132 -0.91 -2.40 -12.28
CA LEU A 132 -1.32 -2.30 -10.88
C LEU A 132 -2.00 -0.95 -10.58
N ALA A 133 -1.45 0.15 -11.09
CA ALA A 133 -2.02 1.49 -10.95
C ALA A 133 -3.39 1.58 -11.64
N THR A 134 -3.49 1.10 -12.87
CA THR A 134 -4.75 1.07 -13.65
C THR A 134 -5.85 0.31 -12.93
N SER A 135 -5.54 -0.88 -12.38
CA SER A 135 -6.50 -1.69 -11.60
C SER A 135 -7.09 -0.96 -10.38
N ARG A 136 -6.44 0.11 -9.93
CA ARG A 136 -6.83 0.91 -8.75
C ARG A 136 -7.39 2.27 -9.13
N GLY A 137 -7.59 2.54 -10.42
CA GLY A 137 -8.16 3.80 -10.93
C GLY A 137 -7.15 4.93 -11.04
N TRP A 138 -5.86 4.62 -11.15
CA TRP A 138 -4.83 5.57 -11.54
C TRP A 138 -4.62 5.53 -13.05
N LYS A 139 -4.34 6.67 -13.67
CA LYS A 139 -3.81 6.77 -15.03
C LYS A 139 -2.29 6.72 -14.94
N ALA A 140 -1.66 5.79 -15.65
CA ALA A 140 -0.21 5.56 -15.56
C ALA A 140 0.40 5.46 -16.97
N PRO A 141 0.58 6.56 -17.70
CA PRO A 141 1.15 6.52 -19.04
C PRO A 141 2.57 5.92 -19.00
N LEU A 142 2.91 5.12 -20.01
CA LEU A 142 4.24 4.57 -20.15
C LEU A 142 5.22 5.70 -20.53
N ARG A 143 6.37 5.74 -19.88
CA ARG A 143 7.55 6.50 -20.27
C ARG A 143 8.19 5.83 -21.47
N LEU A 144 8.49 6.60 -22.49
CA LEU A 144 9.06 6.16 -23.76
C LEU A 144 10.34 6.96 -24.04
N MET A 145 11.28 6.40 -24.79
CA MET A 145 12.47 7.13 -25.24
C MET A 145 12.16 7.89 -26.55
N VAL A 146 11.30 8.90 -26.45
CA VAL A 146 10.84 9.73 -27.59
C VAL A 146 10.85 11.21 -27.22
N ASP A 147 10.80 12.09 -28.22
CA ASP A 147 10.69 13.55 -28.04
C ASP A 147 9.21 13.95 -27.81
N ASP A 148 8.71 13.65 -26.61
CA ASP A 148 7.32 13.91 -26.19
C ASP A 148 7.25 14.23 -24.69
N ALA A 149 6.09 14.71 -24.22
CA ALA A 149 5.84 15.00 -22.82
C ALA A 149 4.65 14.18 -22.30
N TYR A 150 4.79 13.62 -21.09
CA TYR A 150 3.75 12.80 -20.48
C TYR A 150 3.37 13.28 -19.08
N PRO A 151 2.08 13.23 -18.72
CA PRO A 151 1.65 13.51 -17.37
C PRO A 151 2.14 12.43 -16.39
N PRO A 152 2.21 12.72 -15.07
CA PRO A 152 2.64 11.75 -14.08
C PRO A 152 1.64 10.60 -13.96
N VAL A 153 2.06 9.54 -13.27
CA VAL A 153 1.11 8.56 -12.76
C VAL A 153 0.18 9.29 -11.81
N HIS A 154 -1.11 9.36 -12.10
CA HIS A 154 -2.02 10.21 -11.34
C HIS A 154 -3.40 9.61 -11.14
N ARG A 155 -4.10 10.14 -10.15
CA ARG A 155 -5.47 9.76 -9.83
C ARG A 155 -6.30 10.97 -9.45
N GLU A 156 -7.43 11.12 -10.11
CA GLU A 156 -8.41 12.12 -9.76
C GLU A 156 -9.27 11.66 -8.58
N LEU A 157 -9.60 12.60 -7.69
CA LEU A 157 -10.32 12.38 -6.45
C LEU A 157 -11.45 13.41 -6.34
N PRO A 158 -12.53 13.28 -7.12
CA PRO A 158 -13.57 14.30 -7.21
C PRO A 158 -14.24 14.63 -5.87
N ALA A 159 -14.48 13.62 -5.03
CA ALA A 159 -15.08 13.81 -3.70
C ALA A 159 -14.23 14.68 -2.76
N ALA A 160 -12.92 14.78 -3.00
CA ALA A 160 -12.01 15.64 -2.24
C ALA A 160 -11.62 16.91 -3.01
N ASN A 161 -12.08 17.09 -4.25
CA ASN A 161 -11.62 18.13 -5.18
C ASN A 161 -10.09 18.14 -5.37
N LEU A 162 -9.48 16.96 -5.46
CA LEU A 162 -8.03 16.78 -5.58
C LEU A 162 -7.64 15.89 -6.77
N ARG A 163 -6.39 16.04 -7.22
CA ARG A 163 -5.64 15.08 -8.04
C ARG A 163 -4.38 14.68 -7.27
N ALA A 164 -4.17 13.39 -7.08
CA ALA A 164 -2.91 12.85 -6.56
C ALA A 164 -1.99 12.53 -7.74
N GLU A 165 -0.71 12.87 -7.60
CA GLU A 165 0.33 12.58 -8.60
C GLU A 165 1.47 11.83 -7.94
N TYR A 166 1.95 10.79 -8.61
CA TYR A 166 3.15 10.04 -8.27
C TYR A 166 4.14 10.20 -9.43
N TRP A 167 5.22 10.92 -9.14
CA TRP A 167 6.20 11.31 -10.15
C TRP A 167 7.15 10.14 -10.41
N VAL A 168 7.38 9.86 -11.69
CA VAL A 168 8.29 8.81 -12.16
C VAL A 168 9.10 9.31 -13.35
N ASP A 169 10.29 8.75 -13.54
CA ASP A 169 11.14 9.03 -14.69
C ASP A 169 11.60 7.72 -15.36
N GLY A 170 11.87 7.76 -16.66
CA GLY A 170 12.47 6.64 -17.37
C GLY A 170 13.82 6.28 -16.74
N SER A 171 14.10 4.99 -16.56
CA SER A 171 15.37 4.53 -15.98
C SER A 171 16.04 3.53 -16.92
N GLY A 172 17.30 3.82 -17.28
CA GLY A 172 18.15 2.98 -18.13
C GLY A 172 18.46 3.66 -19.46
N GLU A 173 19.70 3.52 -19.94
CA GLU A 173 20.14 3.98 -21.26
C GLU A 173 20.72 2.78 -22.01
N GLY A 174 20.29 2.55 -23.26
CA GLY A 174 20.86 1.55 -24.18
C GLY A 174 20.01 0.31 -24.48
N ASP A 175 20.58 -0.59 -25.28
CA ASP A 175 19.96 -1.85 -25.73
C ASP A 175 19.67 -2.79 -24.54
N GLY A 176 18.47 -3.35 -24.50
CA GLY A 176 18.01 -4.25 -23.42
C GLY A 176 17.39 -3.57 -22.20
N GLU A 177 17.39 -2.23 -22.14
CA GLU A 177 16.69 -1.43 -21.12
C GLU A 177 15.34 -0.88 -21.62
N LEU A 178 15.07 -1.04 -22.92
CA LEU A 178 13.83 -0.66 -23.59
C LEU A 178 13.09 -1.90 -24.11
N ALA A 179 11.77 -1.84 -24.07
CA ALA A 179 10.92 -2.74 -24.85
C ALA A 179 11.08 -2.44 -26.35
N SER A 180 10.68 -3.38 -27.20
CA SER A 180 10.66 -3.19 -28.66
C SER A 180 9.82 -2.00 -29.13
N SER A 181 8.88 -1.53 -28.30
CA SER A 181 8.09 -0.32 -28.53
C SER A 181 8.79 0.99 -28.20
N GLY A 182 10.03 0.96 -27.71
CA GLY A 182 10.75 2.13 -27.19
C GLY A 182 10.31 2.56 -25.78
N ALA A 183 9.48 1.76 -25.11
CA ALA A 183 9.09 1.99 -23.72
C ALA A 183 10.22 1.60 -22.77
N PHE A 184 10.45 2.39 -21.72
CA PHE A 184 11.37 1.97 -20.66
C PHE A 184 10.87 0.68 -19.99
N LEU A 185 11.75 -0.27 -19.74
CA LEU A 185 11.39 -1.45 -18.94
C LEU A 185 11.22 -1.07 -17.46
N ARG A 186 11.92 -0.02 -17.01
CA ARG A 186 11.98 0.43 -15.61
C ARG A 186 11.79 1.93 -15.50
N VAL A 187 11.27 2.36 -14.35
CA VAL A 187 11.16 3.77 -14.00
C VAL A 187 11.72 4.03 -12.60
N ALA A 188 12.38 5.17 -12.43
CA ALA A 188 12.77 5.69 -11.13
C ALA A 188 11.63 6.49 -10.53
N THR A 189 11.35 6.31 -9.24
CA THR A 189 10.26 7.00 -8.55
C THR A 189 10.76 8.25 -7.85
N ASP A 190 9.88 9.23 -7.75
CA ASP A 190 10.12 10.47 -7.01
C ASP A 190 8.91 10.77 -6.11
N GLN A 191 8.45 12.02 -6.10
CA GLN A 191 7.54 12.55 -5.11
C GLN A 191 6.09 12.13 -5.31
N VAL A 192 5.37 12.00 -4.19
CA VAL A 192 3.90 12.03 -4.18
C VAL A 192 3.44 13.45 -3.87
N ARG A 193 2.57 14.00 -4.72
CA ARG A 193 2.03 15.36 -4.63
C ARG A 193 0.53 15.38 -4.79
N PHE A 194 -0.10 16.45 -4.32
CA PHE A 194 -1.53 16.69 -4.47
C PHE A 194 -1.77 18.05 -5.10
N TYR A 195 -2.73 18.13 -6.01
CA TYR A 195 -3.17 19.36 -6.66
C TYR A 195 -4.68 19.47 -6.54
N ARG A 196 -5.22 20.68 -6.69
CA ARG A 196 -6.67 20.84 -6.85
C ARG A 196 -7.10 20.16 -8.15
N LEU A 197 -8.32 19.61 -8.20
CA LEU A 197 -8.78 18.91 -9.40
C LEU A 197 -8.76 19.81 -10.66
N ALA A 198 -9.10 21.09 -10.49
CA ALA A 198 -9.09 22.09 -11.56
C ALA A 198 -7.69 22.66 -11.88
N ALA A 199 -6.63 22.24 -11.19
CA ALA A 199 -5.28 22.66 -11.52
C ALA A 199 -4.87 22.08 -12.87
N ALA A 200 -4.19 22.87 -13.68
CA ALA A 200 -3.59 22.40 -14.93
C ALA A 200 -2.72 21.16 -14.68
N GLU A 201 -2.65 20.27 -15.66
CA GLU A 201 -1.84 19.07 -15.57
C GLU A 201 -0.35 19.43 -15.45
N ASN A 202 0.42 18.54 -14.84
CA ASN A 202 1.86 18.62 -14.87
C ASN A 202 2.37 17.60 -15.89
N GLU A 203 3.42 17.95 -16.62
CA GLU A 203 4.05 17.06 -17.59
C GLU A 203 5.56 17.12 -17.43
N ALA A 204 6.22 16.00 -17.74
CA ALA A 204 7.67 15.90 -17.85
C ALA A 204 8.00 15.29 -19.20
N HIS A 205 9.17 15.65 -19.73
CA HIS A 205 9.71 15.02 -20.93
C HIS A 205 9.74 13.50 -20.77
N ALA A 206 9.67 12.78 -21.87
CA ALA A 206 9.52 11.34 -21.85
C ALA A 206 10.68 10.58 -21.18
N TYR A 207 11.88 11.16 -21.19
CA TYR A 207 13.11 10.60 -20.65
C TYR A 207 13.94 11.59 -19.79
N HIS A 208 13.35 12.71 -19.35
CA HIS A 208 14.00 13.60 -18.37
C HIS A 208 13.09 13.89 -17.19
N ALA A 209 13.68 13.92 -16.00
CA ALA A 209 13.03 14.32 -14.77
C ALA A 209 12.53 15.78 -14.80
N GLY A 210 11.53 16.06 -13.96
CA GLY A 210 11.14 17.42 -13.60
C GLY A 210 9.81 17.85 -14.18
N TYR A 211 8.73 17.28 -13.64
CA TYR A 211 7.37 17.68 -13.99
C TYR A 211 7.11 19.17 -13.74
N ARG A 212 6.46 19.81 -14.71
CA ARG A 212 6.06 21.23 -14.66
C ARG A 212 4.61 21.37 -15.08
N SER A 213 3.93 22.36 -14.49
CA SER A 213 2.55 22.65 -14.86
C SER A 213 2.49 23.18 -16.30
N THR A 214 1.53 22.68 -17.08
CA THR A 214 1.22 23.19 -18.42
C THR A 214 0.44 24.52 -18.39
N GLY A 215 -0.08 24.89 -17.22
CA GLY A 215 -0.83 26.13 -17.01
C GLY A 215 0.01 27.31 -16.56
N ARG A 216 -0.62 28.50 -16.53
CA ARG A 216 -0.01 29.72 -15.97
C ARG A 216 0.46 29.50 -14.53
N ASN A 217 1.60 30.08 -14.17
CA ASN A 217 2.13 30.06 -12.80
C ASN A 217 1.24 30.89 -11.86
N THR A 218 0.16 30.28 -11.38
CA THR A 218 -0.82 30.88 -10.49
C THR A 218 -0.97 30.02 -9.23
N PRO A 219 -1.44 30.59 -8.10
CA PRO A 219 -1.73 29.81 -6.91
C PRO A 219 -2.75 28.66 -7.11
N ALA A 220 -3.56 28.71 -8.17
CA ALA A 220 -4.49 27.65 -8.54
C ALA A 220 -3.77 26.36 -8.98
N ASN A 221 -2.63 26.51 -9.66
CA ASN A 221 -1.83 25.41 -10.23
C ASN A 221 -0.68 24.95 -9.32
N ARG A 222 -0.55 25.52 -8.12
CA ARG A 222 0.46 25.10 -7.13
C ARG A 222 0.03 23.83 -6.40
N PRO A 223 0.99 23.00 -5.94
CA PRO A 223 0.66 21.82 -5.14
C PRO A 223 0.03 22.22 -3.81
N VAL A 224 -0.92 21.40 -3.37
CA VAL A 224 -1.61 21.50 -2.09
C VAL A 224 -0.68 21.05 -0.98
N ARG A 225 -0.65 21.79 0.13
CA ARG A 225 0.10 21.36 1.33
C ARG A 225 -0.48 20.06 1.88
N LEU A 226 0.39 19.12 2.27
CA LEU A 226 -0.01 17.82 2.80
C LEU A 226 -0.84 17.92 4.09
N ASP A 227 -0.63 18.96 4.89
CA ASP A 227 -1.45 19.24 6.09
C ASP A 227 -2.87 19.75 5.79
N ARG A 228 -3.16 20.08 4.52
CA ARG A 228 -4.50 20.42 4.02
C ARG A 228 -5.17 19.28 3.26
N VAL A 229 -4.46 18.18 3.01
CA VAL A 229 -5.04 16.97 2.39
C VAL A 229 -5.84 16.22 3.46
N PRO A 230 -7.10 15.81 3.19
CA PRO A 230 -7.86 15.00 4.15
C PRO A 230 -7.07 13.75 4.58
N PRO A 231 -6.94 13.44 5.88
CA PRO A 231 -6.10 12.34 6.36
C PRO A 231 -6.43 10.98 5.74
N LEU A 232 -7.72 10.72 5.48
CA LEU A 232 -8.15 9.50 4.80
C LEU A 232 -7.65 9.43 3.36
N VAL A 233 -7.72 10.55 2.63
CA VAL A 233 -7.21 10.64 1.26
C VAL A 233 -5.70 10.42 1.24
N LEU A 234 -4.96 11.10 2.12
CA LEU A 234 -3.52 10.92 2.23
C LEU A 234 -3.19 9.44 2.51
N SER A 235 -3.82 8.85 3.52
CA SER A 235 -3.55 7.46 3.90
C SER A 235 -3.83 6.48 2.77
N GLU A 236 -4.95 6.64 2.07
CA GLU A 236 -5.36 5.73 0.99
C GLU A 236 -4.47 5.87 -0.26
N ILE A 237 -4.05 7.10 -0.59
CA ILE A 237 -3.15 7.35 -1.71
C ILE A 237 -1.74 6.82 -1.43
N LEU A 238 -1.19 7.09 -0.25
CA LEU A 238 0.12 6.56 0.12
C LEU A 238 0.11 5.03 0.23
N ARG A 239 -1.02 4.43 0.61
CA ARG A 239 -1.19 2.97 0.60
C ARG A 239 -1.17 2.38 -0.81
N ASP A 240 -1.78 3.06 -1.79
CA ASP A 240 -1.70 2.64 -3.18
C ASP A 240 -0.24 2.73 -3.69
N VAL A 241 0.47 3.81 -3.36
CA VAL A 241 1.87 4.00 -3.76
C VAL A 241 2.81 2.99 -3.07
N ASP A 242 2.63 2.69 -1.78
CA ASP A 242 3.38 1.63 -1.09
C ASP A 242 3.16 0.26 -1.75
N LEU A 243 1.93 -0.03 -2.18
CA LEU A 243 1.65 -1.24 -2.95
C LEU A 243 2.38 -1.26 -4.30
N PHE A 244 2.47 -0.11 -4.99
CA PHE A 244 3.21 -0.01 -6.26
C PHE A 244 4.69 -0.30 -6.05
N VAL A 245 5.31 0.33 -5.05
CA VAL A 245 6.71 0.09 -4.70
C VAL A 245 6.91 -1.36 -4.27
N GLY A 246 6.11 -1.84 -3.33
CA GLY A 246 6.25 -3.16 -2.74
C GLY A 246 6.02 -4.32 -3.71
N VAL A 247 5.38 -4.10 -4.86
CA VAL A 247 5.11 -5.14 -5.87
C VAL A 247 5.95 -4.96 -7.13
N ALA A 248 6.14 -3.72 -7.60
CA ALA A 248 6.85 -3.45 -8.85
C ALA A 248 8.35 -3.18 -8.67
N SER A 249 8.86 -3.01 -7.43
CA SER A 249 10.27 -2.76 -7.19
C SER A 249 11.16 -3.93 -7.63
N VAL A 250 12.23 -3.61 -8.37
CA VAL A 250 13.28 -4.60 -8.72
C VAL A 250 14.05 -5.07 -7.49
N GLY A 251 13.99 -4.35 -6.36
CA GLY A 251 14.62 -4.77 -5.10
C GLY A 251 13.99 -6.02 -4.46
N ASN A 252 12.80 -6.43 -4.91
CA ASN A 252 12.19 -7.71 -4.52
C ASN A 252 12.59 -8.87 -5.45
N ASP A 253 13.36 -8.61 -6.51
CA ASP A 253 13.79 -9.66 -7.43
C ASP A 253 15.02 -10.38 -6.84
N PRO A 254 14.91 -11.67 -6.48
CA PRO A 254 16.01 -12.42 -5.90
C PRO A 254 17.14 -12.73 -6.90
N THR A 255 16.87 -12.59 -8.21
CA THR A 255 17.86 -12.78 -9.28
C THR A 255 18.70 -11.54 -9.55
N TRP A 256 18.40 -10.41 -8.87
CA TRP A 256 19.04 -9.11 -9.08
C TRP A 256 20.05 -8.73 -7.99
N PHE A 257 20.48 -9.69 -7.15
CA PHE A 257 21.45 -9.46 -6.08
C PHE A 257 22.80 -8.92 -6.61
N ASP A 258 23.24 -9.39 -7.78
CA ASP A 258 24.50 -9.00 -8.39
C ASP A 258 24.39 -7.74 -9.27
N GLY A 259 23.19 -7.18 -9.42
CA GLY A 259 22.94 -6.03 -10.30
C GLY A 259 23.08 -6.33 -11.80
N GLY A 260 23.08 -7.61 -12.20
CA GLY A 260 23.36 -8.05 -13.56
C GLY A 260 24.85 -7.92 -13.96
N PRO A 261 25.18 -8.11 -15.25
CA PRO A 261 26.58 -8.14 -15.74
C PRO A 261 27.41 -6.89 -15.37
N ASP A 262 26.75 -5.75 -15.19
CA ASP A 262 27.38 -4.45 -14.93
C ASP A 262 27.31 -4.03 -13.45
N GLY A 263 26.78 -4.86 -12.55
CA GLY A 263 26.70 -4.51 -11.12
C GLY A 263 25.73 -3.37 -10.79
N ARG A 264 24.75 -3.10 -11.64
CA ARG A 264 23.87 -1.92 -11.53
C ARG A 264 22.90 -2.07 -10.37
N PHE A 265 22.66 -0.97 -9.64
CA PHE A 265 21.69 -0.90 -8.54
C PHE A 265 21.96 -1.81 -7.33
N ILE A 266 23.17 -2.38 -7.18
CA ILE A 266 23.55 -3.19 -6.00
C ILE A 266 23.31 -2.42 -4.70
N GLU A 267 23.73 -1.15 -4.63
CA GLU A 267 23.52 -0.31 -3.45
C GLU A 267 22.02 -0.07 -3.16
N TYR A 268 21.22 0.13 -4.21
CA TYR A 268 19.76 0.24 -4.08
C TYR A 268 19.15 -1.06 -3.56
N TRP A 269 19.56 -2.21 -4.12
CA TRP A 269 19.09 -3.53 -3.71
C TRP A 269 19.43 -3.80 -2.23
N GLN A 270 20.65 -3.51 -1.79
CA GLN A 270 21.05 -3.67 -0.38
C GLN A 270 20.20 -2.80 0.55
N ARG A 271 20.04 -1.51 0.20
CA ARG A 271 19.23 -0.55 0.98
C ARG A 271 17.77 -0.97 1.07
N TYR A 272 17.19 -1.42 -0.04
CA TYR A 272 15.79 -1.87 -0.10
C TYR A 272 15.58 -3.19 0.62
N SER A 273 16.52 -4.13 0.47
CA SER A 273 16.43 -5.49 1.00
C SER A 273 16.46 -5.55 2.52
N PHE A 274 17.19 -4.66 3.18
CA PHE A 274 17.44 -4.72 4.62
C PHE A 274 17.20 -3.40 5.37
N GLY A 275 16.59 -2.42 4.70
CA GLY A 275 16.24 -1.11 5.25
C GLY A 275 15.04 -1.15 6.20
N GLU A 276 14.57 0.03 6.62
CA GLU A 276 13.45 0.14 7.56
C GLU A 276 12.13 -0.45 7.05
N LEU A 277 11.29 -0.95 7.98
CA LEU A 277 10.02 -1.57 7.62
C LEU A 277 9.00 -0.52 7.14
N THR A 278 8.47 -0.73 5.94
CA THR A 278 7.28 0.00 5.43
C THR A 278 6.05 -0.30 6.30
N ALA A 279 4.99 0.50 6.17
CA ALA A 279 3.75 0.28 6.93
C ALA A 279 3.10 -1.09 6.64
N THR A 280 3.20 -1.56 5.38
CA THR A 280 2.81 -2.93 5.02
C THR A 280 3.66 -3.97 5.75
N ALA A 281 4.97 -3.78 5.81
CA ALA A 281 5.88 -4.70 6.48
C ALA A 281 5.67 -4.74 8.01
N GLN A 282 5.39 -3.60 8.63
CA GLN A 282 5.01 -3.53 10.06
C GLN A 282 3.70 -4.27 10.35
N THR A 283 2.70 -4.15 9.47
CA THR A 283 1.45 -4.89 9.60
C THR A 283 1.67 -6.40 9.49
N ARG A 284 2.55 -6.83 8.58
CA ARG A 284 2.96 -8.23 8.43
C ARG A 284 3.71 -8.73 9.68
N LYS A 285 4.64 -7.95 10.22
CA LYS A 285 5.34 -8.25 11.48
C LYS A 285 4.36 -8.51 12.61
N ALA A 286 3.44 -7.58 12.86
CA ALA A 286 2.45 -7.71 13.94
C ALA A 286 1.56 -8.96 13.79
N LEU A 287 1.25 -9.37 12.55
CA LEU A 287 0.53 -10.62 12.29
C LEU A 287 1.40 -11.84 12.61
N LEU A 288 2.66 -11.85 12.14
CA LEU A 288 3.60 -12.96 12.38
C LEU A 288 3.91 -13.14 13.86
N GLU A 289 4.03 -12.07 14.65
CA GLU A 289 4.23 -12.14 16.10
C GLU A 289 3.07 -12.86 16.83
N VAL A 290 1.85 -12.82 16.27
CA VAL A 290 0.69 -13.53 16.81
C VAL A 290 0.60 -14.97 16.28
N LEU A 291 0.97 -15.19 15.02
CA LEU A 291 0.82 -16.49 14.36
C LEU A 291 1.96 -17.45 14.67
N VAL A 292 3.22 -17.00 14.57
CA VAL A 292 4.41 -17.86 14.71
C VAL A 292 4.43 -18.66 16.02
N PRO A 293 4.08 -18.09 17.19
CA PRO A 293 4.02 -18.86 18.44
C PRO A 293 3.01 -20.01 18.44
N LYS A 294 2.03 -20.00 17.52
CA LYS A 294 1.01 -21.05 17.37
C LYS A 294 1.40 -22.12 16.34
N LEU A 295 2.52 -21.94 15.64
CA LEU A 295 3.00 -22.87 14.62
C LEU A 295 4.00 -23.87 15.21
N LYS A 296 4.17 -25.01 14.54
CA LYS A 296 5.16 -26.05 14.92
C LYS A 296 6.61 -25.54 14.92
N ILE A 297 6.89 -24.44 14.24
CA ILE A 297 8.21 -23.81 14.15
C ILE A 297 8.49 -22.82 15.29
N ALA A 298 7.55 -22.62 16.24
CA ALA A 298 7.66 -21.61 17.28
C ALA A 298 8.98 -21.70 18.07
N SER A 299 9.42 -22.91 18.41
CA SER A 299 10.63 -23.15 19.22
C SER A 299 11.92 -22.74 18.53
N VAL A 300 11.92 -22.59 17.20
CA VAL A 300 13.09 -22.20 16.41
C VAL A 300 12.98 -20.78 15.85
N CYS A 301 11.93 -20.04 16.20
CA CYS A 301 11.69 -18.69 15.70
C CYS A 301 11.77 -17.64 16.81
N SER A 302 12.40 -16.51 16.52
CA SER A 302 12.35 -15.30 17.34
C SER A 302 12.27 -14.05 16.48
N PHE A 303 11.84 -12.93 17.06
CA PHE A 303 11.78 -11.65 16.36
C PHE A 303 12.89 -10.74 16.89
N LEU A 304 13.67 -10.16 15.97
CA LEU A 304 14.72 -9.20 16.29
C LEU A 304 14.59 -8.00 15.35
N ASP A 305 14.23 -6.84 15.90
CA ASP A 305 14.00 -5.60 15.17
C ASP A 305 13.09 -5.78 13.94
N ARG A 306 13.68 -5.77 12.74
CA ARG A 306 13.01 -5.88 11.43
C ARG A 306 13.10 -7.27 10.81
N PHE A 307 13.56 -8.27 11.58
CA PHE A 307 13.79 -9.64 11.12
C PHE A 307 12.96 -10.66 11.90
N LEU A 308 12.53 -11.69 11.19
CA LEU A 308 12.22 -12.99 11.78
C LEU A 308 13.52 -13.81 11.75
N VAL A 309 13.99 -14.23 12.92
CA VAL A 309 15.17 -15.08 13.07
C VAL A 309 14.70 -16.53 13.18
N VAL A 310 15.23 -17.40 12.33
CA VAL A 310 14.94 -18.83 12.30
C VAL A 310 16.23 -19.60 12.57
N LYS A 311 16.30 -20.30 13.69
CA LYS A 311 17.43 -21.19 14.02
C LYS A 311 17.23 -22.54 13.32
N GLY A 312 17.83 -22.68 12.14
CA GLY A 312 17.80 -23.95 11.41
C GLY A 312 18.84 -24.94 11.91
N GLN A 313 18.92 -26.09 11.23
CA GLN A 313 19.88 -27.15 11.54
C GLN A 313 21.27 -26.87 10.94
N LEU A 314 21.34 -26.13 9.83
CA LEU A 314 22.60 -25.79 9.15
C LEU A 314 23.15 -24.43 9.58
N ARG A 315 22.27 -23.41 9.64
CA ARG A 315 22.60 -22.03 10.00
C ARG A 315 21.42 -21.34 10.68
N THR A 316 21.68 -20.15 11.25
CA THR A 316 20.63 -19.20 11.64
C THR A 316 20.31 -18.28 10.47
N TYR A 317 19.02 -18.10 10.20
CA TYR A 317 18.51 -17.33 9.07
C TYR A 317 17.77 -16.08 9.57
N LYS A 318 18.21 -14.90 9.17
CA LYS A 318 17.54 -13.61 9.41
C LYS A 318 16.72 -13.24 8.19
N ILE A 319 15.41 -13.36 8.29
CA ILE A 319 14.46 -13.05 7.21
C ILE A 319 13.94 -11.64 7.42
N HIS A 320 14.25 -10.73 6.50
CA HIS A 320 13.78 -9.35 6.58
C HIS A 320 12.26 -9.29 6.36
N LEU A 321 11.53 -8.69 7.32
CA LEU A 321 10.06 -8.73 7.33
C LEU A 321 9.41 -7.85 6.23
N GLY A 322 10.19 -6.95 5.62
CA GLY A 322 9.75 -6.12 4.48
C GLY A 322 9.89 -6.82 3.14
N SER A 323 11.12 -7.16 2.78
CA SER A 323 11.52 -7.70 1.47
C SER A 323 11.39 -9.22 1.38
N GLY A 324 11.43 -9.94 2.50
CA GLY A 324 11.53 -11.40 2.52
C GLY A 324 12.96 -11.93 2.27
N ASN A 325 13.94 -11.05 2.04
CA ASN A 325 15.33 -11.45 1.80
C ASN A 325 15.98 -12.04 3.06
N ILE A 326 16.87 -13.02 2.85
CA ILE A 326 17.38 -13.89 3.91
C ILE A 326 18.89 -13.70 4.03
N LEU A 327 19.37 -13.42 5.24
CA LEU A 327 20.80 -13.43 5.60
C LEU A 327 21.10 -14.64 6.48
N MET A 328 22.23 -15.30 6.25
CA MET A 328 22.69 -16.44 7.02
C MET A 328 23.83 -16.01 7.96
N GLU A 329 23.68 -16.25 9.25
CA GLU A 329 24.74 -16.04 10.24
C GLU A 329 25.82 -17.13 10.14
N PRO A 330 27.08 -16.83 10.56
CA PRO A 330 27.55 -15.57 11.19
C PRO A 330 28.01 -14.50 10.20
N ASN A 331 28.17 -14.82 8.92
CA ASN A 331 28.80 -13.95 7.93
C ASN A 331 27.83 -13.11 7.09
N GLU A 332 26.56 -13.05 7.48
CA GLU A 332 25.47 -12.38 6.77
C GLU A 332 25.43 -12.72 5.27
N GLN A 333 25.71 -13.98 4.92
CA GLN A 333 25.63 -14.45 3.54
C GLN A 333 24.18 -14.46 3.06
N TYR A 334 23.91 -13.81 1.92
CA TYR A 334 22.59 -13.81 1.31
C TYR A 334 22.19 -15.23 0.84
N LEU A 335 20.98 -15.66 1.18
CA LEU A 335 20.38 -16.89 0.67
C LEU A 335 19.29 -16.52 -0.35
N CYS A 336 19.56 -16.81 -1.62
CA CYS A 336 18.61 -16.68 -2.71
C CYS A 336 17.79 -17.98 -2.86
N ILE A 337 16.46 -17.89 -2.77
CA ILE A 337 15.55 -19.01 -3.03
C ILE A 337 14.88 -18.74 -4.38
N VAL A 338 15.26 -19.51 -5.40
CA VAL A 338 14.70 -19.39 -6.76
C VAL A 338 13.70 -20.52 -7.00
N PRO A 339 12.47 -20.22 -7.44
CA PRO A 339 11.53 -21.25 -7.88
C PRO A 339 12.14 -22.08 -9.01
N GLN A 340 11.97 -23.39 -8.97
CA GLN A 340 12.40 -24.26 -10.08
C GLN A 340 11.62 -23.86 -11.34
N GLN A 341 12.31 -23.35 -12.36
CA GLN A 341 11.69 -23.09 -13.65
C GLN A 341 11.26 -24.43 -14.27
N THR A 342 9.95 -24.64 -14.41
CA THR A 342 9.45 -25.69 -15.30
C THR A 342 9.77 -25.26 -16.72
N ALA A 343 10.75 -25.91 -17.33
CA ALA A 343 11.01 -25.78 -18.75
C ALA A 343 9.70 -26.09 -19.50
N LYS A 344 9.11 -25.10 -20.17
CA LYS A 344 8.15 -25.40 -21.22
C LYS A 344 8.93 -26.10 -22.31
N ALA A 345 8.59 -27.36 -22.54
CA ALA A 345 9.06 -28.13 -23.69
C ALA A 345 8.73 -27.35 -25.00
N PRO A 346 9.61 -27.43 -26.01
CA PRO A 346 9.58 -26.58 -27.20
C PRO A 346 8.28 -26.66 -28.00
#